data_AF-A0A1I8HLF8-F1
#
_entry.id   AF-A0A1I8HLF8-F1
#
_cell.length_a   1.000
_cell.length_b   1.000
_cell.length_c   1.000
_cell.angle_alpha   90.00
_cell.angle_beta   90.00
_cell.angle_gamma   90.00
#
_symmetry.space_group_name_H-M   'P 1'
#
loop_
_entity.id
_entity.type
_entity.pdbx_description
1 polymer ?
#
loop_
_entity_poly.entity_id
_entity_poly.type
_entity_poly.pdbx_seq_one_letter_code
_entity_poly.pdbx_strand_id
1 'polypeptide(L)'
;MPNQKLKFFESDVIKLVLEFLDNRDLCISMLSLERETGIINGLYSEDMLFLRQLLLDGQWDDALELIKPLASAPNLNINAVRYQILKHKYLELLCIRGDGGLEGIGSGQLPQEFAAEEVMTCLQELEPVCPSPEDYKQLCLLLTTPKLEDNCQYAHWNPSASRVACFNQLRPLLEPILRLDARQAAAAQSAISKNDRLLQLLTKGLLYEACVELCQARATSPPDTFVDLIIPSVTADTELSDADMSLISWLQSVPVSAFACPFEQQDLTVDVQRLARPSLEASWAEQLLVQPPKPKMFPYSHIPSGRSRAATELLSRSMMAMQQQQHLAMNSHQQQQLSSNRSTEQQGNQQNYQTNVQHPFIAQGNSVSVLLGAKPDSVSCYVCFWPQFL
;
A
#
# COMPACT_ATOMS: atom_id res chain seq x y z
N MET A 1 14.05 37.29 -13.01
CA MET A 1 14.25 36.48 -11.78
C MET A 1 14.80 35.09 -12.17
N PRO A 2 15.48 34.32 -11.31
CA PRO A 2 15.97 33.00 -11.70
C PRO A 2 14.78 32.07 -11.99
N ASN A 3 14.77 31.41 -13.17
CA ASN A 3 13.78 30.39 -13.54
C ASN A 3 13.63 29.40 -12.38
N GLN A 4 12.46 29.40 -11.74
CA GLN A 4 12.17 28.47 -10.67
C GLN A 4 12.11 27.07 -11.27
N LYS A 5 12.93 26.16 -10.72
CA LYS A 5 12.92 24.74 -11.09
C LYS A 5 12.31 23.98 -9.94
N LEU A 6 11.16 23.35 -10.18
CA LEU A 6 10.59 22.43 -9.21
C LEU A 6 11.30 21.09 -9.38
N LYS A 7 12.08 20.70 -8.38
CA LYS A 7 12.71 19.38 -8.33
C LYS A 7 11.87 18.48 -7.45
N PHE A 8 11.54 17.32 -7.97
CA PHE A 8 10.78 16.31 -7.25
C PHE A 8 11.50 14.97 -7.34
N PHE A 9 11.59 14.26 -6.22
CA PHE A 9 12.22 12.95 -6.17
C PHE A 9 11.15 11.89 -5.93
N GLU A 10 11.17 10.79 -6.68
CA GLU A 10 10.28 9.64 -6.42
C GLU A 10 10.49 9.10 -5.00
N SER A 11 11.68 9.26 -4.42
CA SER A 11 11.94 8.91 -3.02
C SER A 11 11.05 9.68 -2.03
N ASP A 12 10.65 10.90 -2.36
CA ASP A 12 9.78 11.71 -1.50
C ASP A 12 8.33 11.19 -1.56
N VAL A 13 7.86 10.70 -2.72
CA VAL A 13 6.58 9.97 -2.83
C VAL A 13 6.60 8.75 -1.91
N ILE A 14 7.68 7.98 -1.95
CA ILE A 14 7.77 6.75 -1.15
C ILE A 14 7.73 7.09 0.33
N LYS A 15 8.43 8.14 0.77
CA LYS A 15 8.37 8.60 2.16
C LYS A 15 6.98 9.08 2.57
N LEU A 16 6.24 9.75 1.68
CA LEU A 16 4.84 10.13 1.90
C LEU A 16 3.95 8.90 2.11
N VAL A 17 4.16 7.86 1.31
CA VAL A 17 3.43 6.58 1.43
C VAL A 17 3.84 5.84 2.71
N LEU A 18 5.13 5.75 3.02
CA LEU A 18 5.63 5.12 4.25
C LEU A 18 5.03 5.78 5.50
N GLU A 19 4.97 7.11 5.53
CA GLU A 19 4.31 7.84 6.62
C GLU A 19 2.82 7.49 6.72
N PHE A 20 2.11 7.45 5.59
CA PHE A 20 0.69 7.10 5.56
C PHE A 20 0.42 5.70 6.12
N LEU A 21 1.28 4.75 5.79
CA LEU A 21 1.21 3.36 6.23
C LEU A 21 1.52 3.24 7.73
N ASP A 22 2.57 3.92 8.21
CA ASP A 22 2.99 3.95 9.62
C ASP A 22 1.89 4.52 10.51
N ASN A 23 1.29 5.66 10.14
CA ASN A 23 0.20 6.30 10.88
C ASN A 23 -1.07 5.43 11.03
N ARG A 24 -1.18 4.33 10.26
CA ARG A 24 -2.33 3.42 10.24
C ARG A 24 -1.96 2.00 10.70
N ASP A 25 -0.78 1.82 11.29
CA ASP A 25 -0.26 0.54 11.73
C ASP A 25 -0.22 -0.53 10.62
N LEU A 26 -0.11 -0.12 9.35
CA LEU A 26 -0.01 -1.00 8.18
C LEU A 26 1.41 -1.54 8.00
N CYS A 27 1.96 -2.09 9.09
CA CYS A 27 3.37 -2.42 9.25
C CYS A 27 3.87 -3.41 8.18
N ILE A 28 3.06 -4.39 7.78
CA ILE A 28 3.45 -5.38 6.77
C ILE A 28 3.75 -4.71 5.42
N SER A 29 2.84 -3.87 4.95
CA SER A 29 3.00 -3.15 3.68
C SER A 29 4.14 -2.14 3.75
N MET A 30 4.25 -1.42 4.88
CA MET A 30 5.33 -0.48 5.12
C MET A 30 6.69 -1.17 5.00
N LEU A 31 6.92 -2.24 5.74
CA LEU A 31 8.19 -2.97 5.74
C LEU A 31 8.50 -3.61 4.37
N SER A 32 7.46 -4.07 3.65
CA SER A 32 7.64 -4.60 2.30
C SER A 32 8.12 -3.51 1.34
N LEU A 33 7.52 -2.32 1.40
CA LEU A 33 7.93 -1.18 0.60
C LEU A 33 9.35 -0.70 0.94
N GLU A 34 9.71 -0.68 2.23
CA GLU A 34 11.08 -0.34 2.65
C GLU A 34 12.10 -1.36 2.11
N ARG A 35 11.81 -2.66 2.18
CA ARG A 35 12.69 -3.71 1.65
C ARG A 35 12.83 -3.65 0.13
N GLU A 36 11.75 -3.35 -0.58
CA GLU A 36 11.75 -3.28 -2.05
C GLU A 36 12.50 -2.03 -2.56
N THR A 37 12.35 -0.90 -1.85
CA THR A 37 12.87 0.40 -2.32
C THR A 37 14.19 0.79 -1.66
N GLY A 38 14.53 0.22 -0.52
CA GLY A 38 15.65 0.64 0.33
C GLY A 38 15.43 2.01 1.00
N ILE A 39 14.22 2.56 0.93
CA ILE A 39 13.92 3.89 1.47
C ILE A 39 13.20 3.75 2.80
N ILE A 40 13.64 4.52 3.79
CA ILE A 40 13.02 4.60 5.12
C ILE A 40 12.61 6.05 5.37
N ASN A 41 11.41 6.26 5.93
CA ASN A 41 10.95 7.58 6.34
C ASN A 41 11.44 7.91 7.78
N GLY A 42 12.74 8.16 7.93
CA GLY A 42 13.32 8.50 9.21
C GLY A 42 14.80 8.89 9.11
N LEU A 43 15.31 9.51 10.18
CA LEU A 43 16.71 9.90 10.30
C LEU A 43 17.37 9.06 11.38
N TYR A 44 18.21 8.13 10.97
CA TYR A 44 18.83 7.14 11.81
C TYR A 44 20.31 7.01 11.45
N SER A 45 21.17 6.87 12.45
CA SER A 45 22.58 6.52 12.24
C SER A 45 22.68 5.10 11.66
N GLU A 46 23.83 4.76 11.07
CA GLU A 46 24.07 3.42 10.52
C GLU A 46 23.86 2.33 11.58
N ASP A 47 24.37 2.54 12.80
CA ASP A 47 24.19 1.62 13.93
C ASP A 47 22.70 1.46 14.31
N MET A 48 21.93 2.55 14.28
CA MET A 48 20.49 2.51 14.57
C MET A 48 19.72 1.77 13.46
N LEU A 49 20.09 1.98 12.19
CA LEU A 49 19.52 1.27 11.05
C LEU A 49 19.84 -0.22 11.12
N PHE A 50 21.06 -0.58 11.49
CA PHE A 50 21.48 -1.96 11.64
C PHE A 50 20.70 -2.66 12.77
N LEU A 51 20.60 -2.03 13.94
CA LEU A 51 19.75 -2.53 15.03
C LEU A 51 18.29 -2.69 14.59
N ARG A 52 17.75 -1.69 13.90
CA ARG A 52 16.38 -1.74 13.36
C ARG A 52 16.20 -2.97 12.47
N GLN A 53 17.16 -3.26 11.59
CA GLN A 53 17.10 -4.40 10.69
C GLN A 53 17.05 -5.73 11.47
N LEU A 54 17.94 -5.91 12.45
CA LEU A 54 17.95 -7.12 13.29
C LEU A 54 16.60 -7.34 14.00
N LEU A 55 16.03 -6.27 14.56
CA LEU A 55 14.72 -6.34 15.24
C LEU A 55 13.58 -6.66 14.27
N LEU A 56 13.57 -6.04 13.09
CA LEU A 56 12.54 -6.27 12.06
C LEU A 56 12.63 -7.66 11.43
N ASP A 57 13.83 -8.22 11.34
CA ASP A 57 14.06 -9.59 10.88
C ASP A 57 13.80 -10.63 12.00
N GLY A 58 13.69 -10.20 13.26
CA GLY A 58 13.45 -11.08 14.40
C GLY A 58 14.72 -11.79 14.87
N GLN A 59 15.88 -11.26 14.49
CA GLN A 59 17.20 -11.71 14.95
C GLN A 59 17.46 -11.15 16.35
N TRP A 60 16.66 -11.60 17.32
CA TRP A 60 16.63 -11.06 18.68
C TRP A 60 17.96 -11.23 19.41
N ASP A 61 18.63 -12.36 19.22
CA ASP A 61 19.91 -12.67 19.90
C ASP A 61 21.06 -11.82 19.34
N ASP A 62 21.12 -11.64 18.03
CA ASP A 62 22.07 -10.74 17.38
C ASP A 62 21.84 -9.29 17.81
N ALA A 63 20.57 -8.87 17.95
CA ALA A 63 20.23 -7.55 18.46
C ALA A 63 20.68 -7.37 19.93
N LEU A 64 20.50 -8.40 20.77
CA LEU A 64 21.00 -8.41 22.15
C LEU A 64 22.52 -8.37 22.20
N GLU A 65 23.21 -9.05 21.28
CA GLU A 65 24.67 -9.01 21.17
C GLU A 65 25.18 -7.64 20.75
N LEU A 66 24.53 -7.02 19.75
CA LEU A 66 24.86 -5.67 19.28
C LEU A 66 24.80 -4.62 20.38
N ILE A 67 23.84 -4.71 21.32
CA ILE A 67 23.70 -3.74 22.40
C ILE A 67 24.61 -4.00 23.61
N LYS A 68 25.22 -5.20 23.75
CA LYS A 68 26.08 -5.54 24.91
C LYS A 68 27.18 -4.49 25.15
N PRO A 69 27.91 -4.00 24.13
CA PRO A 69 28.94 -2.97 24.32
C PRO A 69 28.40 -1.64 24.89
N LEU A 70 27.11 -1.32 24.63
CA LEU A 70 26.47 -0.09 25.11
C LEU A 70 26.22 -0.09 26.61
N ALA A 71 26.37 -1.21 27.31
CA ALA A 71 26.27 -1.28 28.77
C ALA A 71 27.27 -0.35 29.49
N SER A 72 28.37 0.00 28.83
CA SER A 72 29.38 0.93 29.37
C SER A 72 29.04 2.41 29.15
N ALA A 73 27.96 2.72 28.41
CA ALA A 73 27.60 4.08 28.05
C ALA A 73 26.99 4.85 29.25
N PRO A 74 27.42 6.10 29.51
CA PRO A 74 26.87 6.89 30.58
C PRO A 74 25.40 7.26 30.29
N ASN A 75 24.55 7.24 31.32
CA ASN A 75 23.12 7.59 31.25
C ASN A 75 22.24 6.65 30.40
N LEU A 76 22.72 5.47 30.03
CA LEU A 76 21.89 4.43 29.44
C LEU A 76 21.36 3.47 30.51
N ASN A 77 20.04 3.31 30.59
CA ASN A 77 19.49 2.16 31.29
C ASN A 77 19.51 0.93 30.37
N ILE A 78 20.62 0.20 30.37
CA ILE A 78 20.78 -1.00 29.53
C ILE A 78 19.76 -2.09 29.85
N ASN A 79 19.32 -2.20 31.11
CA ASN A 79 18.29 -3.17 31.49
C ASN A 79 16.93 -2.82 30.87
N ALA A 80 16.59 -1.54 30.76
CA ALA A 80 15.37 -1.12 30.05
C ALA A 80 15.45 -1.47 28.56
N VAL A 81 16.60 -1.29 27.91
CA VAL A 81 16.82 -1.70 26.50
C VAL A 81 16.67 -3.23 26.35
N ARG A 82 17.38 -4.00 27.19
CA ARG A 82 17.32 -5.47 27.20
C ARG A 82 15.90 -5.98 27.44
N TYR A 83 15.19 -5.39 28.41
CA TYR A 83 13.80 -5.73 28.71
C TYR A 83 12.90 -5.56 27.49
N GLN A 84 13.04 -4.46 26.74
CA GLN A 84 12.20 -4.25 25.55
C GLN A 84 12.47 -5.30 24.48
N ILE A 85 13.73 -5.64 24.19
CA ILE A 85 14.06 -6.67 23.20
C ILE A 85 13.55 -8.05 23.65
N LEU A 86 13.87 -8.45 24.88
CA LEU A 86 13.46 -9.74 25.43
C LEU A 86 11.95 -9.89 25.54
N LYS A 87 11.22 -8.83 25.89
CA LYS A 87 9.75 -8.85 25.97
C LYS A 87 9.14 -9.19 24.61
N HIS A 88 9.64 -8.57 23.54
CA HIS A 88 9.11 -8.80 22.19
C HIS A 88 9.54 -10.17 21.66
N LYS A 89 10.77 -10.62 21.94
CA LYS A 89 11.22 -12.00 21.71
C LYS A 89 10.28 -13.01 22.38
N TYR A 90 9.96 -12.79 23.66
CA TYR A 90 9.06 -13.66 24.42
C TYR A 90 7.64 -13.73 23.82
N LEU A 91 7.05 -12.59 23.45
CA LEU A 91 5.72 -12.56 22.81
C LEU A 91 5.71 -13.33 21.47
N GLU A 92 6.77 -13.22 20.68
CA GLU A 92 6.89 -13.95 19.43
C GLU A 92 7.02 -15.47 19.64
N LEU A 93 7.83 -15.90 20.62
CA LEU A 93 7.95 -17.31 21.01
C LEU A 93 6.60 -17.88 21.51
N LEU A 94 5.83 -17.09 22.27
CA LEU A 94 4.48 -17.49 22.69
C LEU A 94 3.53 -17.68 21.49
N CYS A 95 3.62 -16.83 20.46
CA CYS A 95 2.83 -16.98 19.24
C CYS A 95 3.16 -18.30 18.52
N ILE A 96 4.46 -18.60 18.35
CA ILE A 96 4.94 -19.84 17.71
C ILE A 96 4.44 -21.08 18.48
N ARG A 97 4.45 -21.01 19.82
CA ARG A 97 3.91 -22.08 20.68
C ARG A 97 2.40 -22.26 20.51
N GLY A 98 1.64 -21.15 20.50
CA GLY A 98 0.17 -21.15 20.46
C GLY A 98 -0.42 -21.65 19.15
N ASP A 99 0.29 -21.46 18.04
CA ASP A 99 -0.12 -21.94 16.72
C ASP A 99 0.13 -23.43 16.49
N GLY A 100 0.60 -24.18 17.50
CA GLY A 100 0.80 -25.63 17.41
C GLY A 100 1.76 -25.97 16.29
N GLY A 101 3.07 -25.83 16.56
CA GLY A 101 4.18 -26.05 15.63
C GLY A 101 3.82 -26.81 14.35
N LEU A 102 3.53 -26.07 13.28
CA LEU A 102 3.49 -26.56 11.89
C LEU A 102 2.75 -27.90 11.69
N GLU A 103 1.45 -27.96 11.95
CA GLU A 103 0.61 -29.07 11.43
C GLU A 103 0.37 -29.01 9.90
N GLY A 104 1.08 -28.16 9.17
CA GLY A 104 0.97 -28.15 7.71
C GLY A 104 1.90 -27.18 7.03
N ILE A 105 3.13 -27.62 6.76
CA ILE A 105 3.96 -27.42 5.55
C ILE A 105 5.33 -28.01 5.88
N GLY A 106 5.87 -28.84 4.98
CA GLY A 106 7.03 -29.71 5.20
C GLY A 106 8.37 -28.98 5.34
N SER A 107 8.57 -28.21 6.41
CA SER A 107 9.85 -27.67 6.82
C SER A 107 10.01 -27.85 8.34
N GLY A 108 10.76 -28.89 8.73
CA GLY A 108 11.36 -29.07 10.05
C GLY A 108 10.41 -28.95 11.25
N GLN A 109 9.95 -30.09 11.76
CA GLN A 109 9.40 -30.20 13.11
C GLN A 109 10.45 -29.69 14.11
N LEU A 110 10.31 -28.46 14.62
CA LEU A 110 10.86 -28.15 15.92
C LEU A 110 10.00 -28.93 16.92
N PRO A 111 10.55 -29.85 17.72
CA PRO A 111 9.77 -30.56 18.73
C PRO A 111 9.10 -29.54 19.62
N GLN A 112 7.80 -29.69 19.88
CA GLN A 112 7.01 -28.79 20.74
C GLN A 112 7.66 -28.55 22.11
N GLU A 113 8.49 -29.51 22.57
CA GLU A 113 9.32 -29.42 23.78
C GLU A 113 10.42 -28.36 23.69
N PHE A 114 11.07 -28.23 22.52
CA PHE A 114 12.14 -27.25 22.29
C PHE A 114 11.61 -25.81 22.33
N ALA A 115 10.45 -25.57 21.70
CA ALA A 115 9.79 -24.26 21.76
C ALA A 115 9.36 -23.89 23.20
N ALA A 116 8.94 -24.86 24.01
CA ALA A 116 8.59 -24.61 25.40
C ALA A 116 9.83 -24.28 26.27
N GLU A 117 10.95 -24.96 26.03
CA GLU A 117 12.22 -24.68 26.71
C GLU A 117 12.76 -23.28 26.38
N GLU A 118 12.70 -22.88 25.11
CA GLU A 118 13.11 -21.53 24.67
C GLU A 118 12.24 -20.43 25.30
N VAL A 119 10.92 -20.63 25.37
CA VAL A 119 9.99 -19.70 26.05
C VAL A 119 10.37 -19.56 27.53
N MET A 120 10.63 -20.67 28.23
CA MET A 120 11.00 -20.65 29.65
C MET A 120 12.36 -20.00 29.88
N THR A 121 13.34 -20.27 29.01
CA THR A 121 14.67 -19.65 29.08
C THR A 121 14.57 -18.14 28.88
N CYS A 122 13.81 -17.70 27.88
CA CYS A 122 13.57 -16.28 27.64
C CYS A 122 12.86 -15.59 28.82
N LEU A 123 11.90 -16.28 29.46
CA LEU A 123 11.22 -15.76 30.64
C LEU A 123 12.18 -15.63 31.84
N GLN A 124 13.09 -16.58 32.06
CA GLN A 124 14.12 -16.48 33.10
C GLN A 124 15.07 -15.29 32.85
N GLU A 125 15.43 -15.04 31.59
CA GLU A 125 16.25 -13.86 31.23
C GLU A 125 15.51 -12.53 31.44
N LEU A 126 14.18 -12.52 31.38
CA LEU A 126 13.32 -11.36 31.62
C LEU A 126 13.22 -10.97 33.09
N GLU A 127 13.29 -11.93 34.01
CA GLU A 127 13.14 -11.70 35.45
C GLU A 127 14.07 -10.60 36.01
N PRO A 128 15.40 -10.62 35.78
CA PRO A 128 16.30 -9.61 36.33
C PRO A 128 16.21 -8.23 35.67
N VAL A 129 15.59 -8.13 34.49
CA VAL A 129 15.50 -6.87 33.73
C VAL A 129 14.11 -6.23 33.76
N CYS A 130 13.10 -6.93 34.30
CA CYS A 130 11.74 -6.40 34.42
C CYS A 130 11.72 -5.08 35.22
N PRO A 131 10.94 -4.07 34.78
CA PRO A 131 10.86 -2.79 35.47
C PRO A 131 10.15 -2.90 36.83
N SER A 132 9.23 -3.85 36.98
CA SER A 132 8.57 -4.15 38.25
C SER A 132 8.29 -5.67 38.40
N PRO A 133 8.15 -6.17 39.64
CA PRO A 133 7.76 -7.57 39.86
C PRO A 133 6.33 -7.87 39.37
N GLU A 134 5.48 -6.86 39.22
CA GLU A 134 4.13 -7.04 38.70
C GLU A 134 4.15 -7.27 37.19
N ASP A 135 5.01 -6.58 36.46
CA ASP A 135 5.21 -6.79 35.02
C ASP A 135 5.68 -8.22 34.74
N TYR A 136 6.57 -8.76 35.59
CA TYR A 136 7.01 -10.15 35.48
C TYR A 136 5.86 -11.14 35.71
N LYS A 137 5.01 -10.92 36.71
CA LYS A 137 3.84 -11.78 36.94
C LYS A 137 2.86 -11.75 35.76
N GLN A 138 2.66 -10.59 35.14
CA GLN A 138 1.84 -10.48 33.94
C GLN A 138 2.42 -11.30 32.79
N LEU A 139 3.75 -11.28 32.60
CA LEU A 139 4.41 -12.11 31.60
C LEU A 139 4.23 -13.62 31.90
N CYS A 140 4.35 -14.03 33.16
CA CYS A 140 4.09 -15.40 33.58
C CYS A 140 2.63 -15.82 33.32
N LEU A 141 1.66 -14.92 33.51
CA LEU A 141 0.25 -15.20 33.25
C LEU A 141 0.00 -15.52 31.76
N LEU A 142 0.74 -14.89 30.84
CA LEU A 142 0.62 -15.16 29.40
C LEU A 142 0.95 -16.61 29.03
N LEU A 143 1.75 -17.33 29.82
CA LEU A 143 2.01 -18.77 29.59
C LEU A 143 0.74 -19.63 29.64
N THR A 144 -0.26 -19.18 30.37
CA THR A 144 -1.54 -19.88 30.58
C THR A 144 -2.57 -19.56 29.49
N THR A 145 -2.31 -18.54 28.66
CA THR A 145 -3.24 -18.12 27.61
C THR A 145 -3.05 -19.01 26.37
N PRO A 146 -4.12 -19.63 25.83
CA PRO A 146 -3.99 -20.57 24.71
C PRO A 146 -3.64 -19.88 23.40
N LYS A 147 -4.20 -18.69 23.14
CA LYS A 147 -3.79 -17.81 22.04
C LYS A 147 -3.49 -16.42 22.57
N LEU A 148 -2.43 -15.80 22.05
CA LEU A 148 -2.06 -14.45 22.48
C LEU A 148 -3.19 -13.43 22.28
N GLU A 149 -4.01 -13.60 21.23
CA GLU A 149 -5.15 -12.75 20.91
C GLU A 149 -6.27 -12.75 21.95
N ASP A 150 -6.37 -13.79 22.79
CA ASP A 150 -7.42 -13.89 23.82
C ASP A 150 -7.21 -12.87 24.95
N ASN A 151 -5.99 -12.34 25.07
CA ASN A 151 -5.69 -11.25 25.97
C ASN A 151 -6.05 -9.91 25.30
N CYS A 152 -6.86 -9.09 25.97
CA CYS A 152 -7.31 -7.80 25.45
C CYS A 152 -6.17 -6.84 25.07
N GLN A 153 -5.00 -6.96 25.72
CA GLN A 153 -3.82 -6.15 25.39
C GLN A 153 -3.19 -6.53 24.04
N TYR A 154 -3.47 -7.73 23.53
CA TYR A 154 -2.85 -8.30 22.34
C TYR A 154 -3.86 -8.71 21.25
N ALA A 155 -5.11 -8.24 21.31
CA ALA A 155 -6.17 -8.62 20.36
C ALA A 155 -5.84 -8.32 18.87
N HIS A 156 -5.06 -7.28 18.62
CA HIS A 156 -4.59 -6.87 17.29
C HIS A 156 -3.10 -7.11 17.07
N TRP A 157 -2.47 -7.88 17.97
CA TRP A 157 -1.06 -8.15 17.90
C TRP A 157 -0.71 -8.97 16.65
N ASN A 158 0.41 -8.62 16.02
CA ASN A 158 1.04 -9.44 14.99
C ASN A 158 2.56 -9.24 15.06
N PRO A 159 3.38 -10.19 14.55
CA PRO A 159 4.83 -10.10 14.65
C PRO A 159 5.41 -8.82 14.03
N SER A 160 4.92 -8.41 12.85
CA SER A 160 5.43 -7.22 12.15
C SER A 160 5.20 -5.93 12.95
N ALA A 161 3.98 -5.71 13.45
CA ALA A 161 3.66 -4.56 14.29
C ALA A 161 4.40 -4.61 15.63
N SER A 162 4.55 -5.81 16.21
CA SER A 162 5.31 -6.00 17.45
C SER A 162 6.78 -5.62 17.28
N ARG A 163 7.43 -6.03 16.18
CA ARG A 163 8.83 -5.70 15.89
C ARG A 163 9.03 -4.20 15.65
N VAL A 164 8.11 -3.55 14.93
CA VAL A 164 8.12 -2.08 14.76
C VAL A 164 7.93 -1.37 16.11
N ALA A 165 7.00 -1.83 16.94
CA ALA A 165 6.77 -1.28 18.28
C ALA A 165 8.01 -1.41 19.18
N CYS A 166 8.72 -2.54 19.11
CA CYS A 166 9.99 -2.73 19.81
C CYS A 166 11.00 -1.64 19.44
N PHE A 167 11.22 -1.43 18.13
CA PHE A 167 12.13 -0.39 17.66
C PHE A 167 11.70 1.02 18.11
N ASN A 168 10.42 1.35 17.99
CA ASN A 168 9.89 2.65 18.40
C ASN A 168 10.05 2.93 19.91
N GLN A 169 9.98 1.89 20.75
CA GLN A 169 10.21 1.99 22.19
C GLN A 169 11.70 2.11 22.54
N LEU A 170 12.57 1.45 21.77
CA LEU A 170 14.02 1.51 21.95
C LEU A 170 14.65 2.80 21.46
N ARG A 171 14.14 3.35 20.36
CA ARG A 171 14.64 4.57 19.72
C ARG A 171 14.92 5.70 20.72
N PRO A 172 13.97 6.18 21.55
CA PRO A 172 14.24 7.31 22.45
C PRO A 172 15.29 7.00 23.53
N LEU A 173 15.49 5.73 23.88
CA LEU A 173 16.51 5.31 24.83
C LEU A 173 17.92 5.32 24.22
N LEU A 174 18.01 5.03 22.92
CA LEU A 174 19.29 4.84 22.20
C LEU A 174 19.72 6.08 21.40
N GLU A 175 18.79 6.94 21.00
CA GLU A 175 19.05 8.18 20.24
C GLU A 175 20.09 9.12 20.89
N PRO A 176 20.17 9.25 22.23
CA PRO A 176 21.23 10.05 22.87
C PRO A 176 22.66 9.52 22.66
N ILE A 177 22.79 8.23 22.33
CA ILE A 177 24.07 7.49 22.26
C ILE A 177 24.44 7.22 20.81
N LEU A 178 23.49 6.66 20.04
CA LEU A 178 23.65 6.34 18.62
C LEU A 178 23.30 7.56 17.76
N ARG A 179 23.99 8.68 18.01
CA ARG A 179 23.69 9.97 17.39
C ARG A 179 23.94 9.94 15.89
N LEU A 180 23.04 10.57 15.15
CA LEU A 180 23.27 10.92 13.76
C LEU A 180 24.29 12.06 13.65
N ASP A 181 25.13 12.05 12.61
CA ASP A 181 26.02 13.18 12.32
C ASP A 181 25.19 14.45 12.13
N ALA A 182 25.51 15.53 12.87
CA ALA A 182 24.77 16.78 12.84
C ALA A 182 24.69 17.41 11.44
N ARG A 183 25.71 17.19 10.58
CA ARG A 183 25.70 17.66 9.18
C ARG A 183 24.70 16.87 8.33
N GLN A 184 24.60 15.57 8.55
CA GLN A 184 23.64 14.70 7.87
C GLN A 184 22.21 14.97 8.36
N ALA A 185 22.04 15.18 9.67
CA ALA A 185 20.75 15.50 10.28
C ALA A 185 20.14 16.79 9.70
N ALA A 186 20.92 17.88 9.64
CA ALA A 186 20.45 19.17 9.16
C ALA A 186 20.06 19.16 7.67
N ALA A 187 20.81 18.43 6.84
CA ALA A 187 20.52 18.29 5.41
C ALA A 187 19.27 17.43 5.14
N ALA A 188 18.96 16.49 6.03
CA ALA A 188 17.90 15.51 5.83
C ALA A 188 16.61 15.83 6.61
N GLN A 189 16.62 16.85 7.48
CA GLN A 189 15.46 17.27 8.27
C GLN A 189 14.25 17.69 7.41
N SER A 190 14.49 18.29 6.24
CA SER A 190 13.45 18.67 5.27
C SER A 190 12.98 17.52 4.40
N ALA A 191 13.60 16.34 4.51
CA ALA A 191 13.36 15.17 3.67
C ALA A 191 12.61 14.05 4.39
N ILE A 192 11.96 14.33 5.53
CA ILE A 192 11.09 13.39 6.26
C ILE A 192 9.64 13.83 6.07
N SER A 193 8.77 12.88 5.77
CA SER A 193 7.33 13.11 5.73
C SER A 193 6.72 12.98 7.13
N LYS A 194 5.88 13.97 7.53
CA LYS A 194 5.21 14.02 8.84
C LYS A 194 3.83 14.70 8.73
N ASN A 195 2.95 14.40 9.69
CA ASN A 195 1.60 14.93 9.86
C ASN A 195 0.63 14.60 8.72
N ASP A 196 0.63 13.35 8.23
CA ASP A 196 -0.21 12.88 7.12
C ASP A 196 -0.02 13.74 5.87
N ARG A 197 1.25 14.04 5.52
CA ARG A 197 1.55 14.99 4.45
C ARG A 197 0.97 14.56 3.10
N LEU A 198 0.88 13.26 2.85
CA LEU A 198 0.21 12.70 1.67
C LEU A 198 -1.25 13.17 1.59
N LEU A 199 -2.02 13.00 2.67
CA LEU A 199 -3.43 13.44 2.71
C LEU A 199 -3.52 14.95 2.54
N GLN A 200 -2.65 15.72 3.18
CA GLN A 200 -2.66 17.19 3.02
C GLN A 200 -2.45 17.61 1.56
N LEU A 201 -1.53 16.95 0.84
CA LEU A 201 -1.26 17.25 -0.56
C LEU A 201 -2.44 16.83 -1.44
N LEU A 202 -3.04 15.67 -1.19
CA LEU A 202 -4.24 15.22 -1.90
C LEU A 202 -5.43 16.16 -1.68
N THR A 203 -5.69 16.58 -0.44
CA THR A 203 -6.76 17.55 -0.13
C THR A 203 -6.51 18.89 -0.84
N LYS A 204 -5.26 19.37 -0.87
CA LYS A 204 -4.91 20.60 -1.59
C LYS A 204 -5.07 20.45 -3.11
N GLY A 205 -4.70 19.29 -3.66
CA GLY A 205 -4.88 18.96 -5.08
C GLY A 205 -6.37 18.95 -5.48
N LEU A 206 -7.19 18.23 -4.71
CA LEU A 206 -8.64 18.20 -4.94
C LEU A 206 -9.31 19.57 -4.85
N LEU A 207 -8.90 20.38 -3.86
CA LEU A 207 -9.42 21.74 -3.73
C LEU A 207 -9.00 22.61 -4.92
N TYR A 208 -7.78 22.44 -5.43
CA TYR A 208 -7.30 23.12 -6.62
C TYR A 208 -8.13 22.74 -7.86
N GLU A 209 -8.33 21.45 -8.11
CA GLU A 209 -9.18 20.95 -9.21
C GLU A 209 -10.60 21.51 -9.11
N ALA A 210 -11.22 21.43 -7.93
CA ALA A 210 -12.56 21.95 -7.70
C ALA A 210 -12.66 23.47 -7.92
N CYS A 211 -11.63 24.24 -7.52
CA CYS A 211 -11.60 25.68 -7.75
C CYS A 211 -11.46 26.02 -9.24
N VAL A 212 -10.67 25.24 -9.97
CA VAL A 212 -10.50 25.39 -11.42
C VAL A 212 -11.82 25.14 -12.15
N GLU A 213 -12.52 24.05 -11.81
CA GLU A 213 -13.85 23.73 -12.36
C GLU A 213 -14.90 24.80 -12.00
N LEU A 214 -14.91 25.28 -10.75
CA LEU A 214 -15.81 26.37 -10.32
C LEU A 214 -15.56 27.65 -11.13
N CYS A 215 -14.30 28.00 -11.37
CA CYS A 215 -13.95 29.17 -12.17
C CYS A 215 -14.43 29.02 -13.61
N GLN A 216 -14.25 27.84 -14.21
CA GLN A 216 -14.74 27.54 -15.56
C GLN A 216 -16.27 27.61 -15.65
N ALA A 217 -16.98 27.01 -14.68
CA ALA A 217 -18.42 26.98 -14.66
C ALA A 217 -19.00 28.39 -14.46
N ARG A 218 -18.39 29.23 -13.61
CA ARG A 218 -18.76 30.65 -13.47
C ARG A 218 -18.47 31.48 -14.72
N ALA A 219 -17.39 31.21 -15.45
CA ALA A 219 -17.04 31.93 -16.67
C ALA A 219 -17.98 31.58 -17.85
N THR A 220 -18.54 30.37 -17.87
CA THR A 220 -19.39 29.87 -18.97
C THR A 220 -20.88 29.98 -18.69
N SER A 221 -21.27 30.18 -17.43
CA SER A 221 -22.67 30.27 -17.01
C SER A 221 -23.21 31.71 -17.08
N PRO A 222 -24.53 31.90 -17.31
CA PRO A 222 -25.18 33.21 -17.22
C PRO A 222 -24.98 33.87 -15.84
N PRO A 223 -24.90 35.22 -15.75
CA PRO A 223 -24.52 35.94 -14.53
C PRO A 223 -25.43 35.72 -13.31
N ASP A 224 -26.65 35.25 -13.50
CA ASP A 224 -27.61 34.95 -12.42
C ASP A 224 -27.61 33.46 -12.00
N THR A 225 -26.72 32.64 -12.56
CA THR A 225 -26.64 31.20 -12.27
C THR A 225 -25.77 30.98 -11.05
N PHE A 226 -26.36 30.43 -9.99
CA PHE A 226 -25.61 29.99 -8.83
C PHE A 226 -24.86 28.70 -9.17
N VAL A 227 -23.53 28.71 -9.04
CA VAL A 227 -22.67 27.55 -9.28
C VAL A 227 -22.07 27.13 -7.94
N ASP A 228 -22.40 25.92 -7.51
CA ASP A 228 -21.84 25.29 -6.32
C ASP A 228 -20.42 24.77 -6.56
N LEU A 229 -19.60 24.79 -5.50
CA LEU A 229 -18.30 24.14 -5.51
C LEU A 229 -18.52 22.63 -5.34
N ILE A 230 -18.23 21.86 -6.38
CA ILE A 230 -18.26 20.39 -6.35
C ILE A 230 -16.82 19.91 -6.20
N ILE A 231 -16.56 19.10 -5.17
CA ILE A 231 -15.25 18.48 -4.96
C ILE A 231 -15.27 17.11 -5.64
N PRO A 232 -14.41 16.85 -6.63
CA PRO A 232 -14.37 15.56 -7.31
C PRO A 232 -13.84 14.45 -6.37
N SER A 233 -14.13 13.20 -6.72
CA SER A 233 -13.53 12.06 -6.01
C SER A 233 -12.03 11.99 -6.30
N VAL A 234 -11.21 11.61 -5.29
CA VAL A 234 -9.77 11.31 -5.47
C VAL A 234 -9.52 10.31 -6.60
N THR A 235 -10.46 9.39 -6.81
CA THR A 235 -10.35 8.31 -7.80
C THR A 235 -11.06 8.63 -9.12
N ALA A 236 -11.61 9.83 -9.28
CA ALA A 236 -12.21 10.23 -10.54
C ALA A 236 -11.09 10.37 -11.57
N ASP A 237 -11.26 9.72 -12.72
CA ASP A 237 -10.35 9.86 -13.84
C ASP A 237 -10.59 11.23 -14.48
N THR A 238 -9.93 12.24 -13.92
CA THR A 238 -9.69 13.50 -14.61
C THR A 238 -8.36 13.28 -15.31
N GLU A 239 -8.42 12.93 -16.60
CA GLU A 239 -7.21 12.93 -17.42
C GLU A 239 -6.47 14.25 -17.16
N LEU A 240 -5.14 14.22 -17.05
CA LEU A 240 -4.27 15.41 -16.86
C LEU A 240 -4.41 16.48 -17.97
N SER A 241 -5.37 16.32 -18.88
CA SER A 241 -5.68 17.18 -20.00
C SER A 241 -7.06 17.83 -19.79
N ASP A 242 -7.04 19.06 -19.29
CA ASP A 242 -7.95 20.19 -19.65
C ASP A 242 -8.04 21.25 -18.53
N ALA A 243 -7.57 20.94 -17.31
CA ALA A 243 -7.49 21.91 -16.20
C ALA A 243 -6.57 23.11 -16.50
N ASP A 244 -5.63 22.98 -17.45
CA ASP A 244 -4.76 24.07 -17.89
C ASP A 244 -5.51 25.15 -18.69
N MET A 245 -6.58 24.78 -19.40
CA MET A 245 -7.32 25.73 -20.25
C MET A 245 -8.33 26.58 -19.47
N SER A 246 -8.87 26.04 -18.37
CA SER A 246 -9.76 26.76 -17.46
C SER A 246 -9.02 27.72 -16.54
N LEU A 247 -7.80 27.41 -16.12
CA LEU A 247 -6.89 28.37 -15.46
C LEU A 247 -6.56 29.55 -16.39
N ILE A 248 -6.30 29.28 -17.67
CA ILE A 248 -6.06 30.31 -18.70
C ILE A 248 -7.31 31.17 -18.93
N SER A 249 -8.50 30.58 -18.95
CA SER A 249 -9.78 31.29 -19.06
C SER A 249 -10.07 32.17 -17.82
N TRP A 250 -9.75 31.68 -16.62
CA TRP A 250 -9.83 32.46 -15.40
C TRP A 250 -8.87 33.66 -15.43
N LEU A 251 -7.61 33.48 -15.84
CA LEU A 251 -6.64 34.56 -16.02
C LEU A 251 -7.14 35.62 -17.03
N GLN A 252 -7.87 35.21 -18.07
CA GLN A 252 -8.48 36.13 -19.04
C GLN A 252 -9.69 36.91 -18.48
N SER A 253 -10.30 36.43 -17.39
CA SER A 253 -11.43 37.07 -16.71
C SER A 253 -11.04 38.06 -15.61
N VAL A 254 -9.77 38.08 -15.23
CA VAL A 254 -9.25 39.04 -14.25
C VAL A 254 -9.23 40.44 -14.89
N PRO A 255 -9.72 41.50 -14.21
CA PRO A 255 -9.76 42.84 -14.78
C PRO A 255 -8.35 43.36 -15.11
N VAL A 256 -8.22 44.06 -16.24
CA VAL A 256 -6.94 44.59 -16.77
C VAL A 256 -6.17 45.44 -15.73
N SER A 257 -6.87 46.04 -14.77
CA SER A 257 -6.26 46.78 -13.65
C SER A 257 -5.41 45.93 -12.71
N ALA A 258 -5.68 44.61 -12.60
CA ALA A 258 -4.83 43.67 -11.87
C ALA A 258 -3.55 43.31 -12.64
N PHE A 259 -3.47 43.68 -13.93
CA PHE A 259 -2.31 43.52 -14.81
C PHE A 259 -1.54 44.82 -15.04
N ALA A 260 -1.73 45.82 -14.16
CA ALA A 260 -1.01 47.09 -14.24
C ALA A 260 0.53 46.95 -14.09
N CYS A 261 1.00 45.83 -13.53
CA CYS A 261 2.40 45.42 -13.58
C CYS A 261 2.56 44.32 -14.65
N PRO A 262 3.53 44.42 -15.57
CA PRO A 262 3.77 43.37 -16.55
C PRO A 262 4.08 42.06 -15.82
N PHE A 263 3.33 41.01 -16.17
CA PHE A 263 3.62 39.66 -15.68
C PHE A 263 4.92 39.17 -16.33
N GLU A 264 5.87 38.77 -15.49
CA GLU A 264 7.06 38.05 -15.96
C GLU A 264 6.61 36.62 -16.30
N GLN A 265 6.57 36.28 -17.59
CA GLN A 265 6.42 34.88 -18.00
C GLN A 265 7.63 34.11 -17.45
N GLN A 266 7.38 33.24 -16.48
CA GLN A 266 8.39 32.37 -15.91
C GLN A 266 8.04 30.93 -16.26
N ASP A 267 8.95 30.25 -16.95
CA ASP A 267 8.81 28.83 -17.23
C ASP A 267 9.15 28.04 -15.96
N LEU A 268 8.19 27.26 -15.45
CA LEU A 268 8.43 26.30 -14.37
C LEU A 268 8.89 24.99 -14.98
N THR A 269 10.19 24.73 -14.91
CA THR A 269 10.72 23.42 -15.31
C THR A 269 10.51 22.44 -14.16
N VAL A 270 9.71 21.40 -14.39
CA VAL A 270 9.55 20.28 -13.45
C VAL A 270 10.56 19.19 -13.81
N ASP A 271 11.47 18.91 -12.88
CA ASP A 271 12.48 17.84 -13.00
C ASP A 271 12.12 16.72 -12.03
N VAL A 272 11.64 15.59 -12.58
CA VAL A 272 11.29 14.39 -11.81
C VAL A 272 12.47 13.44 -11.81
N GLN A 273 13.11 13.29 -10.65
CA GLN A 273 14.21 12.38 -10.47
C GLN A 273 13.68 11.00 -10.10
N ARG A 274 13.85 10.05 -11.04
CA ARG A 274 13.44 8.66 -10.85
C ARG A 274 14.29 7.97 -9.80
N LEU A 275 13.65 7.09 -9.03
CA LEU A 275 14.34 6.22 -8.11
C LEU A 275 15.14 5.16 -8.89
N ALA A 276 16.44 5.09 -8.62
CA ALA A 276 17.24 3.95 -9.03
C ALA A 276 16.84 2.74 -8.18
N ARG A 277 16.21 1.73 -8.79
CA ARG A 277 15.78 0.52 -8.07
C ARG A 277 17.00 -0.23 -7.52
N PRO A 278 17.02 -0.60 -6.23
CA PRO A 278 18.09 -1.42 -5.69
C PRO A 278 18.07 -2.83 -6.30
N SER A 279 19.24 -3.47 -6.39
CA SER A 279 19.33 -4.88 -6.74
C SER A 279 18.91 -5.72 -5.53
N LEU A 280 17.83 -6.49 -5.68
CA LEU A 280 17.32 -7.35 -4.62
C LEU A 280 18.07 -8.68 -4.59
N GLU A 281 18.75 -8.96 -3.49
CA GLU A 281 19.34 -10.28 -3.20
C GLU A 281 18.30 -11.11 -2.43
N ALA A 282 17.52 -11.93 -3.12
CA ALA A 282 16.53 -12.80 -2.50
C ALA A 282 16.67 -14.25 -2.97
N SER A 283 16.56 -15.18 -2.02
CA SER A 283 16.24 -16.58 -2.31
C SER A 283 14.76 -16.65 -2.70
N TRP A 284 14.45 -16.38 -3.96
CA TRP A 284 13.07 -16.38 -4.47
C TRP A 284 12.33 -17.70 -4.17
N ALA A 285 13.06 -18.81 -4.05
CA ALA A 285 12.52 -20.10 -3.67
C ALA A 285 11.88 -20.09 -2.27
N GLU A 286 12.50 -19.44 -1.29
CA GLU A 286 11.96 -19.32 0.06
C GLU A 286 10.72 -18.43 0.09
N GLN A 287 10.76 -17.29 -0.62
CA GLN A 287 9.60 -16.38 -0.70
C GLN A 287 8.39 -17.03 -1.36
N LEU A 288 8.58 -17.88 -2.38
CA LEU A 288 7.51 -18.64 -3.02
C LEU A 288 6.88 -19.70 -2.10
N LEU A 289 7.61 -20.17 -1.08
CA LEU A 289 7.15 -21.20 -0.15
C LEU A 289 6.44 -20.62 1.08
N VAL A 290 6.65 -19.34 1.39
CA VAL A 290 5.98 -18.64 2.50
C VAL A 290 4.52 -18.33 2.13
N GLN A 291 3.58 -18.62 3.03
CA GLN A 291 2.18 -18.23 2.81
C GLN A 291 2.01 -16.71 2.93
N PRO A 292 1.24 -16.07 2.03
CA PRO A 292 0.99 -14.65 2.12
C PRO A 292 0.16 -14.31 3.37
N PRO A 293 0.36 -13.11 3.96
CA PRO A 293 -0.45 -12.63 5.08
C PRO A 293 -1.94 -12.58 4.69
N LYS A 294 -2.81 -13.08 5.58
CA LYS A 294 -4.26 -13.08 5.39
C LYS A 294 -4.87 -12.02 6.31
N PRO A 295 -5.51 -10.96 5.79
CA PRO A 295 -6.14 -9.99 6.66
C PRO A 295 -7.39 -10.60 7.30
N LYS A 296 -7.69 -10.20 8.55
CA LYS A 296 -8.82 -10.73 9.31
C LYS A 296 -10.15 -10.52 8.58
N MET A 297 -10.26 -9.52 7.70
CA MET A 297 -11.44 -9.20 6.89
C MET A 297 -11.02 -8.95 5.42
N PHE A 298 -10.61 -10.01 4.70
CA PHE A 298 -10.52 -9.98 3.23
C PHE A 298 -11.86 -10.43 2.63
N PRO A 299 -12.23 -10.09 1.38
CA PRO A 299 -13.32 -10.78 0.69
C PRO A 299 -13.04 -12.30 0.66
N TYR A 300 -13.69 -13.03 1.58
CA TYR A 300 -13.38 -14.42 1.96
C TYR A 300 -13.56 -15.45 0.83
N SER A 301 -14.12 -15.05 -0.32
CA SER A 301 -14.41 -15.96 -1.43
C SER A 301 -13.20 -16.29 -2.33
N HIS A 302 -12.06 -15.60 -2.19
CA HIS A 302 -10.96 -15.68 -3.16
C HIS A 302 -9.61 -16.17 -2.61
N ILE A 303 -9.50 -16.50 -1.32
CA ILE A 303 -8.26 -17.05 -0.76
C ILE A 303 -8.29 -18.58 -0.91
N PRO A 304 -7.37 -19.21 -1.67
CA PRO A 304 -7.31 -20.67 -1.78
C PRO A 304 -6.89 -21.27 -0.42
N SER A 305 -7.85 -21.81 0.32
CA SER A 305 -7.58 -22.58 1.54
C SER A 305 -7.16 -24.01 1.14
N GLY A 306 -5.84 -24.27 1.17
CA GLY A 306 -5.26 -25.58 0.90
C GLY A 306 -5.05 -25.90 -0.59
N ARG A 307 -4.40 -27.03 -0.88
CA ARG A 307 -4.13 -27.52 -2.24
C ARG A 307 -5.44 -27.71 -3.02
N SER A 308 -5.81 -26.68 -3.78
CA SER A 308 -6.66 -26.62 -4.97
C SER A 308 -7.48 -27.89 -5.32
N ARG A 309 -8.53 -28.18 -4.55
CA ARG A 309 -9.72 -28.89 -5.06
C ARG A 309 -10.90 -27.94 -5.27
N ALA A 310 -11.05 -26.94 -4.39
CA ALA A 310 -12.15 -25.96 -4.45
C ALA A 310 -12.11 -25.03 -5.69
N ALA A 311 -10.91 -24.66 -6.17
CA ALA A 311 -10.76 -23.83 -7.37
C ALA A 311 -11.24 -24.56 -8.65
N THR A 312 -10.90 -25.85 -8.77
CA THR A 312 -11.37 -26.71 -9.87
C THR A 312 -12.89 -26.90 -9.83
N GLU A 313 -13.47 -27.04 -8.63
CA GLU A 313 -14.92 -27.16 -8.43
C GLU A 313 -15.68 -25.87 -8.83
N LEU A 314 -15.17 -24.69 -8.44
CA LEU A 314 -15.77 -23.39 -8.77
C LEU A 314 -15.75 -23.11 -10.28
N LEU A 315 -14.62 -23.34 -10.94
CA LEU A 315 -14.51 -23.21 -12.39
C LEU A 315 -15.38 -24.23 -13.12
N SER A 316 -15.46 -25.47 -12.60
CA SER A 316 -16.34 -26.50 -13.17
C SER A 316 -17.82 -26.13 -13.03
N ARG A 317 -18.25 -25.59 -11.88
CA ARG A 317 -19.63 -25.11 -11.69
C ARG A 317 -19.97 -23.91 -12.58
N SER A 318 -19.03 -22.98 -12.74
CA SER A 318 -19.20 -21.84 -13.66
C SER A 318 -19.30 -22.30 -15.12
N MET A 319 -18.46 -23.26 -15.53
CA MET A 319 -18.52 -23.87 -16.85
C MET A 319 -19.81 -24.66 -17.08
N MET A 320 -20.28 -25.42 -16.09
CA MET A 320 -21.57 -26.13 -16.18
C MET A 320 -22.76 -25.15 -16.27
N ALA A 321 -22.73 -24.04 -15.54
CA ALA A 321 -23.77 -23.01 -15.64
C ALA A 321 -23.79 -22.34 -17.03
N MET A 322 -22.61 -22.08 -17.60
CA MET A 322 -22.49 -21.57 -18.97
C MET A 322 -23.00 -22.57 -20.01
N GLN A 323 -22.67 -23.85 -19.85
CA GLN A 323 -23.17 -24.94 -20.71
C GLN A 323 -24.70 -25.11 -20.58
N GLN A 324 -25.26 -24.94 -19.38
CA GLN A 324 -26.69 -25.04 -19.16
C GLN A 324 -27.44 -23.86 -19.80
N GLN A 325 -26.88 -22.64 -19.76
CA GLN A 325 -27.41 -21.51 -20.51
C GLN A 325 -27.35 -21.73 -22.03
N GLN A 326 -26.28 -22.32 -22.55
CA GLN A 326 -26.19 -22.69 -23.97
C GLN A 326 -27.22 -23.77 -24.36
N HIS A 327 -27.45 -24.77 -23.51
CA HIS A 327 -28.47 -25.79 -23.74
C HIS A 327 -29.89 -25.22 -23.73
N LEU A 328 -30.19 -24.29 -22.81
CA LEU A 328 -31.48 -23.59 -22.78
C LEU A 328 -31.67 -22.71 -24.02
N ALA A 329 -30.62 -22.03 -24.48
CA ALA A 329 -30.63 -21.25 -25.72
C ALA A 329 -30.89 -22.15 -26.94
N MET A 330 -30.22 -23.30 -27.06
CA MET A 330 -30.48 -24.26 -28.14
C MET A 330 -31.89 -24.85 -28.12
N ASN A 331 -32.41 -25.21 -26.94
CA ASN A 331 -33.78 -25.75 -26.82
C ASN A 331 -34.84 -24.68 -27.17
N SER A 332 -34.59 -23.41 -26.83
CA SER A 332 -35.48 -22.31 -27.21
C SER A 332 -35.49 -22.08 -28.74
N HIS A 333 -34.34 -22.22 -29.40
CA HIS A 333 -34.23 -22.18 -30.86
C HIS A 333 -34.97 -23.36 -31.52
N GLN A 334 -34.88 -24.55 -30.93
CA GLN A 334 -35.57 -25.75 -31.45
C GLN A 334 -37.10 -25.67 -31.28
N GLN A 335 -37.59 -25.09 -30.17
CA GLN A 335 -39.01 -24.80 -29.98
C GLN A 335 -39.54 -23.72 -30.95
N GLN A 336 -38.74 -22.69 -31.25
CA GLN A 336 -39.09 -21.69 -32.25
C GLN A 336 -39.16 -22.28 -33.67
N GLN A 337 -38.28 -23.23 -34.01
CA GLN A 337 -38.35 -23.96 -35.28
C GLN A 337 -39.56 -24.90 -35.36
N LEU A 338 -39.91 -25.60 -34.27
CA LEU A 338 -41.10 -26.47 -34.21
C LEU A 338 -42.42 -25.68 -34.26
N SER A 339 -42.46 -24.48 -33.68
CA SER A 339 -43.62 -23.59 -33.80
C SER A 339 -43.71 -22.93 -35.18
N SER A 340 -42.58 -22.59 -35.81
CA SER A 340 -42.53 -22.15 -37.21
C SER A 340 -43.00 -23.25 -38.17
N ASN A 341 -42.65 -24.51 -37.91
CA ASN A 341 -43.10 -25.66 -38.71
C ASN A 341 -44.61 -25.94 -38.56
N ARG A 342 -45.21 -25.69 -37.39
CA ARG A 342 -46.69 -25.75 -37.21
C ARG A 342 -47.42 -24.61 -37.91
N SER A 343 -46.79 -23.44 -38.06
CA SER A 343 -47.35 -22.32 -38.81
C SER A 343 -47.35 -22.55 -40.32
N THR A 344 -46.44 -23.38 -40.85
CA THR A 344 -46.37 -23.73 -42.28
C THR A 344 -47.38 -24.78 -42.76
N GLU A 345 -48.07 -25.51 -41.87
CA GLU A 345 -49.12 -26.48 -42.27
C GLU A 345 -50.53 -25.88 -42.38
N GLN A 346 -50.72 -24.58 -42.08
CA GLN A 346 -52.04 -23.91 -42.20
C GLN A 346 -52.14 -22.82 -43.29
N GLN A 347 -51.14 -22.66 -44.17
CA GLN A 347 -51.26 -21.75 -45.31
C GLN A 347 -50.82 -22.42 -46.62
N GLY A 348 -51.77 -23.16 -47.21
CA GLY A 348 -51.77 -23.39 -48.66
C GLY A 348 -52.34 -22.16 -49.37
N ASN A 349 -51.72 -21.79 -50.50
CA ASN A 349 -52.11 -20.79 -51.48
C ASN A 349 -51.96 -19.30 -51.10
N GLN A 350 -50.80 -18.72 -51.41
CA GLN A 350 -50.69 -17.65 -52.42
C GLN A 350 -49.23 -17.42 -52.83
N GLN A 351 -49.06 -16.98 -54.07
CA GLN A 351 -47.90 -17.16 -54.93
C GLN A 351 -46.73 -16.18 -54.68
N ASN A 352 -45.52 -16.65 -55.03
CA ASN A 352 -44.38 -15.97 -55.67
C ASN A 352 -44.05 -14.52 -55.28
N TYR A 353 -42.86 -14.28 -54.70
CA TYR A 353 -41.66 -13.92 -55.47
C TYR A 353 -40.41 -13.99 -54.55
N GLN A 354 -39.37 -14.68 -55.04
CA GLN A 354 -38.05 -14.85 -54.42
C GLN A 354 -37.18 -13.60 -54.57
N THR A 355 -36.32 -13.31 -53.60
CA THR A 355 -34.85 -13.38 -53.72
C THR A 355 -34.20 -12.91 -52.40
N ASN A 356 -33.59 -13.79 -51.61
CA ASN A 356 -32.24 -14.37 -51.71
C ASN A 356 -31.17 -13.49 -51.01
N VAL A 357 -30.88 -13.79 -49.74
CA VAL A 357 -29.60 -13.43 -49.11
C VAL A 357 -29.07 -14.64 -48.35
N GLN A 358 -27.92 -15.12 -48.84
CA GLN A 358 -27.13 -16.22 -48.30
C GLN A 358 -26.43 -15.79 -46.99
N HIS A 359 -26.45 -16.66 -45.99
CA HIS A 359 -25.35 -16.79 -45.02
C HIS A 359 -24.31 -17.77 -45.60
N PRO A 360 -23.00 -17.59 -45.33
CA PRO A 360 -22.36 -18.27 -44.19
C PRO A 360 -21.38 -17.35 -43.41
N PHE A 361 -21.31 -17.43 -42.07
CA PHE A 361 -20.44 -18.29 -41.24
C PHE A 361 -18.94 -17.87 -41.17
N ILE A 362 -18.56 -17.39 -39.97
CA ILE A 362 -17.32 -17.57 -39.19
C ILE A 362 -15.95 -17.13 -39.78
N ALA A 363 -15.26 -16.20 -39.09
CA ALA A 363 -14.01 -16.47 -38.34
C ALA A 363 -13.23 -15.17 -38.01
N GLN A 364 -12.90 -15.02 -36.73
CA GLN A 364 -11.61 -14.58 -36.16
C GLN A 364 -10.91 -13.30 -36.66
N GLY A 365 -10.52 -12.46 -35.69
CA GLY A 365 -9.35 -11.58 -35.83
C GLY A 365 -9.39 -10.32 -34.98
N ASN A 366 -9.23 -10.45 -33.66
CA ASN A 366 -8.80 -9.31 -32.85
C ASN A 366 -7.37 -8.93 -33.27
N SER A 367 -7.21 -7.76 -33.90
CA SER A 367 -5.92 -7.08 -34.00
C SER A 367 -5.93 -5.93 -33.00
N VAL A 368 -5.29 -6.15 -31.85
CA VAL A 368 -4.81 -5.06 -30.98
C VAL A 368 -3.40 -4.77 -31.47
N SER A 369 -3.23 -3.62 -32.10
CA SER A 369 -1.91 -3.12 -32.47
C SER A 369 -1.27 -2.48 -31.25
N VAL A 370 -0.26 -3.16 -30.70
CA VAL A 370 0.67 -2.63 -29.71
C VAL A 370 1.66 -1.72 -30.43
N LEU A 371 1.64 -0.42 -30.13
CA LEU A 371 2.70 0.51 -30.52
C LEU A 371 3.54 0.81 -29.28
N LEU A 372 4.67 0.10 -29.19
CA LEU A 372 5.82 0.42 -28.35
C LEU A 372 6.50 1.67 -28.92
N GLY A 373 6.70 2.69 -28.08
CA GLY A 373 7.45 3.89 -28.44
C GLY A 373 7.60 4.83 -27.26
N ALA A 374 8.64 4.62 -26.47
CA ALA A 374 9.00 5.42 -25.30
C ALA A 374 9.48 6.85 -25.68
N LYS A 375 8.93 7.86 -25.01
CA LYS A 375 9.63 8.89 -24.21
C LYS A 375 8.63 9.95 -23.73
N PRO A 376 8.63 10.30 -22.44
CA PRO A 376 8.45 11.70 -22.06
C PRO A 376 9.51 12.08 -21.03
N ASP A 377 10.58 12.72 -21.50
CA ASP A 377 11.44 13.50 -20.62
C ASP A 377 10.98 14.96 -20.75
N SER A 378 10.65 15.58 -19.62
CA SER A 378 10.08 16.93 -19.41
C SER A 378 8.56 17.08 -19.59
N VAL A 379 7.89 17.33 -18.47
CA VAL A 379 6.54 17.94 -18.43
C VAL A 379 6.77 19.42 -18.14
N SER A 380 6.38 20.29 -19.08
CA SER A 380 6.37 21.73 -18.84
C SER A 380 4.99 22.11 -18.31
N CYS A 381 4.91 22.52 -17.05
CA CYS A 381 3.70 23.07 -16.46
C CYS A 381 3.85 24.59 -16.37
N TYR A 382 2.84 25.34 -16.82
CA TYR A 382 2.81 26.79 -16.67
C TYR A 382 2.19 27.11 -15.31
N VAL A 383 2.94 27.76 -14.42
CA VAL A 383 2.42 28.21 -13.12
C VAL A 383 2.61 29.72 -13.02
N CYS A 384 1.50 30.46 -12.92
CA CYS A 384 1.52 31.90 -12.69
C CYS A 384 1.63 32.19 -11.18
N PHE A 385 2.70 32.86 -10.75
CA PHE A 385 2.85 33.34 -9.37
C PHE A 385 2.32 34.77 -9.21
N TRP A 386 1.65 35.03 -8.08
CA TRP A 386 1.28 36.38 -7.64
C TRP A 386 2.36 37.00 -6.75
N PRO A 387 2.90 38.18 -7.08
CA PRO A 387 3.85 38.87 -6.22
C PRO A 387 3.10 39.85 -5.31
N GLN A 388 2.42 39.37 -4.27
CA GLN A 388 1.98 40.23 -3.15
C GLN A 388 1.51 39.43 -1.93
N PHE A 389 2.46 38.83 -1.21
CA PHE A 389 2.38 38.58 0.24
C PHE A 389 3.81 38.59 0.79
N LEU A 390 4.30 39.80 1.07
CA LEU A 390 5.35 40.10 2.04
C LEU A 390 4.84 41.23 2.93
#